data_AF-A0A1G2K9C0-F1
#
_entry.id   AF-A0A1G2K9C0-F1
#
_cell.length_a   1.000
_cell.length_b   1.000
_cell.length_c   1.000
_cell.angle_alpha   90.00
_cell.angle_beta   90.00
_cell.angle_gamma   90.00
#
_symmetry.space_group_name_H-M   'P 1'
#
loop_
_entity.id
_entity.type
_entity.pdbx_description
1 polymer ?
#
loop_
_entity_poly.entity_id
_entity_poly.type
_entity_poly.pdbx_seq_one_letter_code
_entity_poly.pdbx_strand_id
1 'polypeptide(L)'
;MVIQDWGQVIAMSLQDSWAGVIGFIPLLFGAIIVFLIGWVVSMAVGKLVEQVIRALKVDMLLQKLDFEKALERAGVKLNAGAFIGGLVKWFLVIVFMLASVNILGERFKPISDFLVSVLQYLPNVIVAALILVIAALVADTAEAIVRGSVGALGMKVSPAAVLTRWAIWIFAVIAALLQLGVAAVLLQTVVTGVVAMMALAFGLAFGLGGRDAAADVITKMRQDINA
;
A
#
# COMPACT_ATOMS: atom_id res chain seq x y z
N MET A 1 44.37 16.88 -38.72
CA MET A 1 43.21 17.49 -38.06
C MET A 1 41.97 16.93 -38.71
N VAL A 2 41.20 16.19 -37.92
CA VAL A 2 39.95 15.54 -38.31
C VAL A 2 38.92 16.64 -38.53
N ILE A 3 38.67 17.03 -39.78
CA ILE A 3 37.40 17.64 -40.12
C ILE A 3 36.45 16.46 -40.28
N GLN A 4 35.85 16.02 -39.16
CA GLN A 4 34.66 15.19 -39.22
C GLN A 4 33.64 15.99 -40.03
N ASP A 5 33.28 15.48 -41.21
CA ASP A 5 32.24 16.07 -42.02
C ASP A 5 30.94 15.97 -41.22
N TRP A 6 30.55 17.09 -40.61
CA TRP A 6 29.35 17.17 -39.78
C TRP A 6 28.10 16.66 -40.51
N GLY A 7 28.10 16.71 -41.85
CA GLY A 7 27.05 16.10 -42.68
C GLY A 7 26.97 14.58 -42.51
N GLN A 8 28.11 13.89 -42.42
CA GLN A 8 28.15 12.44 -42.21
C GLN A 8 27.68 12.05 -40.80
N VAL A 9 28.08 12.81 -39.77
CA VAL A 9 27.65 12.54 -38.38
C VAL A 9 26.13 12.70 -38.23
N ILE A 10 25.55 13.72 -38.85
CA ILE A 10 24.10 13.95 -38.86
C ILE A 10 23.38 12.86 -39.67
N ALA A 11 23.89 12.50 -40.84
CA ALA A 11 23.31 11.43 -41.66
C ALA A 11 23.33 10.07 -40.96
N MET A 12 24.44 9.72 -40.30
CA MET A 12 24.58 8.51 -39.49
C MET A 12 23.58 8.51 -38.32
N SER A 13 23.48 9.62 -37.58
CA SER A 13 22.54 9.74 -36.46
C SER A 13 21.07 9.60 -36.89
N LEU A 14 20.72 10.15 -38.06
CA LEU A 14 19.38 10.03 -38.63
C LEU A 14 19.11 8.60 -39.12
N GLN A 15 20.09 7.96 -39.75
CA GLN A 15 19.99 6.58 -40.20
C GLN A 15 19.85 5.60 -39.02
N ASP A 16 20.61 5.80 -37.94
CA ASP A 16 20.52 4.99 -36.72
C ASP A 16 19.17 5.19 -36.02
N SER A 17 18.65 6.41 -36.00
CA SER A 17 17.32 6.71 -35.48
C SER A 17 16.23 6.01 -36.30
N TRP A 18 16.34 6.05 -37.63
CA TRP A 18 15.41 5.38 -38.54
C TRP A 18 15.46 3.85 -38.42
N ALA A 19 16.66 3.27 -38.33
CA ALA A 19 16.85 1.84 -38.08
C ALA A 19 16.25 1.42 -36.72
N GLY A 20 16.38 2.27 -35.70
CA GLY A 20 15.76 2.06 -34.39
C GLY A 20 14.23 2.03 -34.43
N VAL A 21 13.59 2.86 -35.27
CA VAL A 21 12.13 2.86 -35.46
C VAL A 21 11.67 1.60 -36.18
N ILE A 22 12.37 1.19 -37.24
CA ILE A 22 12.04 -0.04 -37.98
C ILE A 22 12.16 -1.27 -37.08
N GLY A 23 13.21 -1.33 -36.25
CA GLY A 23 13.41 -2.42 -35.29
C GLY A 23 12.37 -2.46 -34.17
N PHE A 24 11.72 -1.33 -33.85
CA PHE A 24 10.68 -1.26 -32.82
C PHE A 24 9.33 -1.83 -33.29
N ILE A 25 9.00 -1.72 -34.58
CA ILE A 25 7.70 -2.16 -35.10
C ILE A 25 7.43 -3.66 -34.82
N PRO A 26 8.33 -4.62 -35.14
CA PRO A 26 8.13 -6.02 -34.81
C PRO A 26 7.97 -6.30 -33.31
N LEU A 27 8.74 -5.60 -32.47
CA LEU A 27 8.66 -5.72 -31.01
C LEU A 27 7.30 -5.22 -30.50
N LEU A 28 6.81 -4.11 -31.04
CA LEU A 28 5.50 -3.57 -30.71
C LEU A 28 4.38 -4.55 -31.05
N PHE A 29 4.42 -5.18 -32.23
CA PHE A 29 3.47 -6.22 -32.60
C PHE A 29 3.53 -7.43 -31.65
N GLY A 30 4.74 -7.92 -31.33
CA GLY A 30 4.92 -9.02 -30.38
C GLY A 30 4.36 -8.69 -28.99
N ALA A 31 4.63 -7.50 -28.49
CA ALA A 31 4.13 -7.00 -27.21
C ALA A 31 2.59 -6.94 -27.19
N ILE A 32 1.97 -6.36 -28.22
CA ILE A 32 0.51 -6.29 -28.36
C ILE A 32 -0.13 -7.68 -28.39
N ILE A 33 0.44 -8.61 -29.15
CA ILE A 33 -0.06 -10.00 -29.24
C ILE A 33 -0.02 -10.65 -27.85
N VAL A 34 1.10 -10.56 -27.15
CA VAL A 34 1.26 -11.14 -25.81
C VAL A 34 0.27 -10.52 -24.82
N PHE A 35 0.09 -9.20 -24.86
CA PHE A 35 -0.88 -8.52 -24.00
C PHE A 35 -2.33 -8.96 -24.30
N LEU A 36 -2.71 -9.06 -25.57
CA LEU A 36 -4.06 -9.49 -25.97
C LEU A 36 -4.35 -10.93 -25.53
N ILE A 37 -3.41 -11.86 -25.75
CA ILE A 37 -3.53 -13.25 -25.27
C ILE A 37 -3.66 -13.25 -23.75
N GLY A 38 -2.79 -12.51 -23.08
CA GLY A 38 -2.79 -12.35 -21.64
C GLY A 38 -4.09 -11.82 -21.06
N TRP A 39 -4.69 -10.84 -21.71
CA TRP A 39 -5.97 -10.27 -21.32
C TRP A 39 -7.10 -11.30 -21.36
N VAL A 40 -7.17 -12.09 -22.43
CA VAL A 40 -8.15 -13.18 -22.57
C VAL A 40 -7.95 -14.24 -21.48
N VAL A 41 -6.71 -14.68 -21.25
CA VAL A 41 -6.36 -15.64 -20.19
C VAL A 41 -6.75 -15.10 -18.82
N SER A 42 -6.45 -13.83 -18.54
CA SER A 42 -6.77 -13.18 -17.26
C SER A 42 -8.27 -13.14 -16.99
N MET A 43 -9.09 -12.89 -18.01
CA MET A 43 -10.55 -12.94 -17.89
C MET A 43 -11.06 -14.35 -17.59
N ALA A 44 -10.49 -15.37 -18.22
CA ALA A 44 -10.88 -16.76 -17.99
C ALA A 44 -10.50 -17.22 -16.57
N VAL A 45 -9.25 -16.99 -16.16
CA VAL A 45 -8.77 -17.37 -14.82
C VAL A 45 -9.49 -16.59 -13.72
N GLY A 46 -9.71 -15.28 -13.90
CA GLY A 46 -10.45 -14.46 -12.94
C GLY A 46 -11.87 -14.99 -12.68
N LYS A 47 -12.59 -15.38 -13.75
CA LYS A 47 -13.92 -16.01 -13.63
C LYS A 47 -13.86 -17.37 -12.93
N LEU A 48 -12.84 -18.17 -13.24
CA LEU A 48 -12.65 -19.48 -12.60
C LEU A 48 -12.40 -19.34 -11.10
N VAL A 49 -11.53 -18.41 -10.70
CA VAL A 49 -11.27 -18.12 -9.28
C VAL A 49 -12.53 -17.61 -8.59
N GLU A 50 -13.27 -16.70 -9.22
CA GLU A 50 -14.55 -16.22 -8.69
C GLU A 50 -15.53 -17.39 -8.43
N GLN A 51 -15.66 -18.33 -9.38
CA GLN A 51 -16.50 -19.51 -9.23
C GLN A 51 -16.04 -20.42 -8.09
N VAL A 52 -14.73 -20.65 -7.97
CA VAL A 52 -14.15 -21.46 -6.88
C VAL A 52 -14.44 -20.81 -5.52
N ILE A 53 -14.20 -19.51 -5.36
CA ILE A 53 -14.45 -18.81 -4.09
C ILE A 53 -15.95 -18.83 -3.73
N ARG A 54 -16.82 -18.61 -4.71
CA ARG A 54 -18.28 -18.71 -4.52
C ARG A 54 -18.69 -20.14 -4.10
N ALA A 55 -18.10 -21.16 -4.70
CA ALA A 55 -18.35 -22.57 -4.34
C ALA A 55 -17.92 -22.90 -2.91
N LEU A 56 -16.84 -22.28 -2.42
CA LEU A 56 -16.37 -22.39 -1.04
C LEU A 56 -17.27 -21.67 -0.02
N LYS A 57 -18.35 -20.99 -0.46
CA LYS A 57 -19.31 -20.28 0.39
C LYS A 57 -18.66 -19.26 1.34
N VAL A 58 -17.52 -18.68 0.96
CA VAL A 58 -16.88 -17.59 1.72
C VAL A 58 -17.86 -16.41 1.90
N ASP A 59 -18.72 -16.19 0.91
CA ASP A 59 -19.78 -15.19 0.95
C ASP A 59 -20.77 -15.40 2.12
N MET A 60 -21.03 -16.64 2.57
CA MET A 60 -21.91 -16.90 3.72
C MET A 60 -21.30 -16.47 5.07
N LEU A 61 -19.97 -16.46 5.18
CA LEU A 61 -19.29 -15.93 6.38
C LEU A 61 -19.44 -14.41 6.45
N LEU A 62 -19.47 -13.74 5.28
CA LEU A 62 -19.60 -12.29 5.17
C LEU A 62 -21.06 -11.83 5.34
N GLN A 63 -22.04 -12.60 4.86
CA GLN A 63 -23.47 -12.32 5.06
C GLN A 63 -23.93 -12.37 6.52
N LYS A 64 -23.19 -13.07 7.39
CA LYS A 64 -23.47 -13.09 8.84
C LYS A 64 -23.01 -11.82 9.55
N LEU A 65 -22.22 -10.98 8.90
CA LEU A 65 -21.79 -9.69 9.43
C LEU A 65 -22.89 -8.68 9.16
N ASP A 66 -23.28 -7.87 10.15
CA ASP A 66 -24.29 -6.81 10.01
C ASP A 66 -23.82 -5.66 9.09
N PHE A 67 -22.63 -5.82 8.48
CA PHE A 67 -22.06 -5.00 7.43
C PHE A 67 -22.93 -4.90 6.17
N GLU A 68 -23.71 -5.93 5.86
CA GLU A 68 -24.55 -5.94 4.65
C GLU A 68 -25.60 -4.83 4.71
N LYS A 69 -26.21 -4.55 5.88
CA LYS A 69 -27.21 -3.48 6.04
C LYS A 69 -26.63 -2.06 5.97
N ALA A 70 -25.39 -1.88 6.42
CA ALA A 70 -24.71 -0.58 6.35
C ALA A 70 -24.20 -0.30 4.93
N LEU A 71 -23.77 -1.34 4.21
CA LEU A 71 -23.18 -1.22 2.88
C LEU A 71 -24.21 -1.30 1.74
N GLU A 72 -25.32 -2.03 1.92
CA GLU A 72 -26.47 -1.98 1.01
C GLU A 72 -27.11 -0.58 0.98
N ARG A 73 -27.12 0.14 2.11
CA ARG A 73 -27.53 1.56 2.14
C ARG A 73 -26.62 2.46 1.32
N ALA A 74 -25.37 2.05 1.09
CA ALA A 74 -24.41 2.72 0.20
C ALA A 74 -24.40 2.12 -1.23
N GLY A 75 -25.25 1.14 -1.53
CA GLY A 75 -25.38 0.51 -2.85
C GLY A 75 -24.28 -0.50 -3.22
N VAL A 76 -23.42 -0.89 -2.28
CA VAL A 76 -22.29 -1.80 -2.55
C VAL A 76 -22.60 -3.18 -1.95
N LYS A 77 -22.74 -4.20 -2.80
CA LYS A 77 -22.87 -5.60 -2.36
C LYS A 77 -21.49 -6.21 -2.14
N LEU A 78 -21.20 -6.68 -0.94
CA LEU A 78 -19.96 -7.42 -0.66
C LEU A 78 -20.06 -8.81 -1.28
N ASN A 79 -19.36 -9.02 -2.40
CA ASN A 79 -19.15 -10.34 -2.97
C ASN A 79 -17.66 -10.64 -2.93
N ALA A 80 -17.22 -11.46 -1.96
CA ALA A 80 -15.80 -11.76 -1.80
C ALA A 80 -15.27 -12.57 -2.98
N GLY A 81 -16.09 -13.42 -3.58
CA GLY A 81 -15.75 -14.12 -4.82
C GLY A 81 -15.43 -13.16 -5.96
N ALA A 82 -16.26 -12.15 -6.17
CA ALA A 82 -16.07 -11.14 -7.22
C ALA A 82 -14.89 -10.22 -6.90
N PHE A 83 -14.67 -9.87 -5.63
CA PHE A 83 -13.51 -9.08 -5.20
C PHE A 83 -12.21 -9.84 -5.44
N ILE A 84 -12.09 -11.09 -4.95
CA ILE A 84 -10.89 -11.91 -5.11
C ILE A 84 -10.66 -12.28 -6.58
N GLY A 85 -11.71 -12.69 -7.30
CA GLY A 85 -11.63 -12.95 -8.73
C GLY A 85 -11.22 -11.72 -9.55
N GLY A 86 -11.72 -10.54 -9.16
CA GLY A 86 -11.31 -9.25 -9.70
C GLY A 86 -9.83 -8.94 -9.42
N LEU A 87 -9.35 -9.16 -8.20
CA LEU A 87 -7.94 -8.99 -7.83
C LEU A 87 -7.04 -9.93 -8.65
N VAL A 88 -7.39 -11.21 -8.77
CA VAL A 88 -6.61 -12.18 -9.56
C VAL A 88 -6.61 -11.81 -11.04
N LYS A 89 -7.76 -11.39 -11.59
CA LYS A 89 -7.83 -10.89 -12.96
C LYS A 89 -6.86 -9.73 -13.17
N TRP A 90 -6.90 -8.72 -12.30
CA TRP A 90 -6.01 -7.56 -12.40
C TRP A 90 -4.54 -7.94 -12.22
N PHE A 91 -4.23 -8.85 -11.30
CA PHE A 91 -2.87 -9.38 -11.13
C PHE A 91 -2.33 -9.96 -12.44
N LEU A 92 -3.09 -10.86 -13.06
CA LEU A 92 -2.68 -11.50 -14.31
C LEU A 92 -2.56 -10.49 -15.45
N VAL A 93 -3.50 -9.54 -15.56
CA VAL A 93 -3.42 -8.44 -16.55
C VAL A 93 -2.09 -7.69 -16.40
N ILE A 94 -1.70 -7.35 -15.17
CA ILE A 94 -0.43 -6.64 -14.91
C ILE A 94 0.78 -7.53 -15.21
N VAL A 95 0.74 -8.83 -14.91
CA VAL A 95 1.81 -9.78 -15.26
C VAL A 95 2.00 -9.84 -16.78
N PHE A 96 0.92 -9.93 -17.55
CA PHE A 96 1.00 -9.94 -19.01
C PHE A 96 1.38 -8.57 -19.59
N MET A 97 0.95 -7.48 -18.94
CA MET A 97 1.41 -6.14 -19.29
C MET A 97 2.91 -5.98 -19.05
N LEU A 98 3.44 -6.51 -17.94
CA LEU A 98 4.87 -6.53 -17.66
C LEU A 98 5.63 -7.35 -18.72
N ALA A 99 5.13 -8.53 -19.09
CA ALA A 99 5.73 -9.33 -20.16
C ALA A 99 5.73 -8.58 -21.50
N SER A 100 4.62 -7.91 -21.84
CA SER A 100 4.51 -7.06 -23.03
C SER A 100 5.51 -5.90 -23.01
N VAL A 101 5.66 -5.20 -21.88
CA VAL A 101 6.62 -4.09 -21.75
C VAL A 101 8.05 -4.59 -21.84
N ASN A 102 8.36 -5.75 -21.26
CA ASN A 102 9.69 -6.36 -21.38
C ASN A 102 10.07 -6.72 -22.82
N ILE A 103 9.09 -7.10 -23.66
CA ILE A 103 9.31 -7.34 -25.10
C ILE A 103 9.68 -6.04 -25.83
N LEU A 104 9.14 -4.89 -25.42
CA LEU A 104 9.48 -3.59 -26.02
C LEU A 104 10.94 -3.16 -25.72
N GLY A 105 11.62 -3.85 -24.81
CA GLY A 105 13.04 -3.70 -24.53
C GLY A 105 13.38 -2.80 -23.34
N GLU A 106 14.67 -2.69 -23.04
CA GLU A 106 15.19 -2.05 -21.82
C GLU A 106 14.86 -0.55 -21.69
N ARG A 107 14.53 0.13 -22.80
CA ARG A 107 14.11 1.54 -22.80
C ARG A 107 12.87 1.78 -21.93
N PHE A 108 12.05 0.75 -21.73
CA PHE A 108 10.84 0.79 -20.91
C PHE A 108 11.04 0.19 -19.52
N LYS A 109 12.28 -0.10 -19.11
CA LYS A 109 12.59 -0.64 -17.79
C LYS A 109 11.93 0.12 -16.62
N PRO A 110 11.87 1.47 -16.61
CA PRO A 110 11.15 2.18 -15.54
C PRO A 110 9.67 1.80 -15.43
N ILE A 111 9.01 1.49 -16.55
CA ILE A 111 7.63 1.02 -16.58
C ILE A 111 7.56 -0.41 -16.04
N SER A 112 8.45 -1.30 -16.47
CA SER A 112 8.52 -2.67 -15.95
C SER A 112 8.77 -2.70 -14.44
N ASP A 113 9.71 -1.89 -13.94
CA ASP A 113 10.02 -1.78 -12.52
C ASP A 113 8.81 -1.28 -11.72
N PHE A 114 8.07 -0.30 -12.26
CA PHE A 114 6.82 0.15 -11.67
C PHE A 114 5.77 -0.98 -11.63
N LEU A 115 5.56 -1.71 -12.73
CA LEU A 115 4.61 -2.83 -12.76
C LEU A 115 5.01 -3.94 -11.76
N VAL A 116 6.30 -4.24 -11.62
CA VAL A 116 6.81 -5.16 -10.59
C VAL A 116 6.48 -4.65 -9.19
N SER A 117 6.69 -3.36 -8.92
CA SER A 117 6.32 -2.75 -7.63
C SER A 117 4.82 -2.86 -7.35
N VAL A 118 3.97 -2.65 -8.36
CA VAL A 118 2.51 -2.84 -8.23
C VAL A 118 2.16 -4.31 -7.95
N LEU A 119 2.82 -5.27 -8.61
CA LEU A 119 2.61 -6.69 -8.34
C LEU A 119 3.02 -7.08 -6.91
N GLN A 120 4.13 -6.53 -6.41
CA GLN A 120 4.61 -6.73 -5.03
C GLN A 120 3.71 -6.05 -4.00
N TYR A 121 2.98 -5.01 -4.40
CA TYR A 121 2.00 -4.34 -3.55
C TYR A 121 0.70 -5.15 -3.38
N LEU A 122 0.35 -5.98 -4.35
CA LEU A 122 -0.94 -6.70 -4.34
C LEU A 122 -1.14 -7.65 -3.14
N PRO A 123 -0.14 -8.42 -2.67
CA PRO A 123 -0.24 -9.18 -1.43
C PRO A 123 -0.65 -8.31 -0.22
N ASN A 124 -0.15 -7.08 -0.11
CA ASN A 124 -0.52 -6.17 0.97
C ASN A 124 -2.00 -5.76 0.88
N VAL A 125 -2.54 -5.57 -0.33
CA VAL A 125 -3.97 -5.30 -0.54
C VAL A 125 -4.83 -6.46 -0.04
N ILE A 126 -4.41 -7.70 -0.30
CA ILE A 126 -5.12 -8.90 0.18
C ILE A 126 -5.09 -8.95 1.70
N VAL A 127 -3.92 -8.75 2.33
CA VAL A 127 -3.80 -8.75 3.79
C VAL A 127 -4.63 -7.63 4.42
N ALA A 128 -4.62 -6.42 3.84
CA ALA A 128 -5.43 -5.30 4.31
C ALA A 128 -6.93 -5.61 4.23
N ALA A 129 -7.39 -6.22 3.12
CA ALA A 129 -8.78 -6.67 2.99
C ALA A 129 -9.14 -7.73 4.05
N LEU A 130 -8.26 -8.70 4.31
CA LEU A 130 -8.45 -9.71 5.35
C LEU A 130 -8.53 -9.10 6.75
N ILE A 131 -7.69 -8.12 7.07
CA ILE A 131 -7.74 -7.37 8.33
C ILE A 131 -9.12 -6.74 8.52
N LEU A 132 -9.66 -6.06 7.50
CA LEU A 132 -10.97 -5.43 7.57
C LEU A 132 -12.11 -6.44 7.75
N VAL A 133 -12.05 -7.58 7.06
CA VAL A 133 -13.03 -8.66 7.20
C VAL A 133 -13.01 -9.24 8.61
N ILE A 134 -11.83 -9.54 9.15
CA ILE A 134 -11.68 -10.08 10.50
C ILE A 134 -12.15 -9.04 11.53
N ALA A 135 -11.76 -7.78 11.35
CA ALA A 135 -12.18 -6.70 12.24
C ALA A 135 -13.70 -6.49 12.24
N ALA A 136 -14.38 -6.65 11.10
CA ALA A 136 -15.83 -6.60 11.03
C ALA A 136 -16.45 -7.67 11.95
N LEU A 137 -15.97 -8.92 11.88
CA LEU A 137 -16.43 -10.02 12.72
C LEU A 137 -16.19 -9.75 14.21
N VAL A 138 -14.99 -9.26 14.55
CA VAL A 138 -14.62 -8.94 15.92
C VAL A 138 -15.45 -7.78 16.46
N ALA A 139 -15.69 -6.75 15.64
CA ALA A 139 -16.48 -5.58 16.01
C ALA A 139 -17.93 -5.94 16.33
N ASP A 140 -18.58 -6.75 15.48
CA ASP A 140 -19.96 -7.17 15.68
C ASP A 140 -20.09 -8.07 16.92
N THR A 141 -19.15 -9.01 17.11
CA THR A 141 -19.14 -9.89 18.28
C THR A 141 -18.91 -9.10 19.58
N ALA A 142 -17.95 -8.17 19.58
CA ALA A 142 -17.67 -7.32 20.72
C ALA A 142 -18.84 -6.38 21.04
N GLU A 143 -19.48 -5.79 20.03
CA GLU A 143 -20.68 -4.97 20.21
C GLU A 143 -21.80 -5.79 20.85
N ALA A 144 -22.06 -7.01 20.36
CA ALA A 144 -23.09 -7.89 20.89
C ALA A 144 -22.85 -8.25 22.37
N ILE A 145 -21.60 -8.56 22.74
CA ILE A 145 -21.22 -8.84 24.12
C ILE A 145 -21.46 -7.61 25.01
N VAL A 146 -21.01 -6.42 24.59
CA VAL A 146 -21.19 -5.20 25.38
C VAL A 146 -22.67 -4.80 25.49
N ARG A 147 -23.47 -4.97 24.42
CA ARG A 147 -24.93 -4.76 24.47
C ARG A 147 -25.60 -5.72 25.44
N GLY A 148 -25.22 -7.00 25.44
CA GLY A 148 -25.77 -8.00 26.37
C GLY A 148 -25.47 -7.65 27.83
N SER A 149 -24.23 -7.28 28.12
CA SER A 149 -23.80 -6.90 29.47
C SER A 149 -24.49 -5.63 29.98
N VAL A 150 -24.62 -4.61 29.12
CA VAL A 150 -25.26 -3.34 29.50
C VAL A 150 -26.80 -3.47 29.55
N GLY A 151 -27.38 -4.31 28.69
CA GLY A 151 -28.81 -4.62 28.71
C GLY A 151 -29.24 -5.32 30.00
N ALA A 152 -28.37 -6.17 30.56
CA ALA A 152 -28.61 -6.81 31.88
C ALA A 152 -28.73 -5.80 33.04
N LEU A 153 -28.20 -4.58 32.87
CA LEU A 153 -28.29 -3.47 33.82
C LEU A 153 -29.52 -2.57 33.59
N GLY A 154 -30.41 -2.90 32.64
CA GLY A 154 -31.66 -2.18 32.37
C GLY A 154 -31.54 -0.98 31.42
N MET A 155 -30.38 -0.74 30.79
CA MET A 155 -30.20 0.35 29.83
C MET A 155 -30.62 -0.08 28.41
N LYS A 156 -31.62 0.61 27.82
CA LYS A 156 -32.19 0.29 26.48
C LYS A 156 -31.30 0.66 25.30
N VAL A 157 -30.37 1.60 25.47
CA VAL A 157 -29.44 2.05 24.42
C VAL A 157 -28.07 2.11 25.05
N SER A 158 -27.12 1.30 24.58
CA SER A 158 -25.75 1.27 25.13
C SER A 158 -24.82 2.08 24.22
N PRO A 159 -24.61 3.38 24.49
CA PRO A 159 -23.59 4.16 23.77
C PRO A 159 -22.20 3.52 23.92
N ALA A 160 -21.96 2.77 25.00
CA ALA A 160 -20.74 2.01 25.20
C ALA A 160 -20.53 0.94 24.10
N ALA A 161 -21.57 0.20 23.72
CA ALA A 161 -21.43 -0.83 22.68
C ALA A 161 -21.15 -0.24 21.30
N VAL A 162 -21.82 0.87 20.97
CA VAL A 162 -21.57 1.61 19.73
C VAL A 162 -20.14 2.16 19.71
N LEU A 163 -19.67 2.70 20.84
CA LEU A 163 -18.30 3.18 20.98
C LEU A 163 -17.27 2.05 20.81
N THR A 164 -17.53 0.86 21.35
CA THR A 164 -16.66 -0.32 21.17
C THR A 164 -16.52 -0.69 19.68
N ARG A 165 -17.64 -0.73 18.94
CA ARG A 165 -17.60 -1.00 17.50
C ARG A 165 -16.79 0.06 16.74
N TRP A 166 -17.04 1.35 17.01
CA TRP A 166 -16.30 2.42 16.36
C TRP A 166 -14.80 2.39 16.70
N ALA A 167 -14.44 2.08 17.94
CA ALA A 167 -13.05 1.91 18.33
C ALA A 167 -12.37 0.80 17.51
N ILE A 168 -12.98 -0.38 17.42
CA ILE A 168 -12.43 -1.50 16.63
C ILE A 168 -12.28 -1.11 15.15
N TRP A 169 -13.27 -0.44 14.58
CA TRP A 169 -13.21 0.04 13.19
C TRP A 169 -12.08 1.04 12.95
N ILE A 170 -11.90 2.01 13.85
CA ILE A 170 -10.81 2.98 13.75
C ILE A 170 -9.46 2.27 13.75
N PHE A 171 -9.23 1.35 14.69
CA PHE A 171 -7.99 0.58 14.75
C PHE A 171 -7.80 -0.33 13.53
N ALA A 172 -8.86 -0.97 13.04
CA ALA A 172 -8.81 -1.83 11.88
C ALA A 172 -8.50 -1.09 10.59
N VAL A 173 -9.11 0.08 10.38
CA VAL A 173 -8.82 0.95 9.23
C VAL A 173 -7.39 1.44 9.30
N ILE A 174 -6.91 1.87 10.47
CA ILE A 174 -5.50 2.25 10.66
C ILE A 174 -4.58 1.07 10.34
N ALA A 175 -4.87 -0.13 10.85
CA ALA A 175 -4.07 -1.33 10.58
C ALA A 175 -4.05 -1.69 9.09
N ALA A 176 -5.19 -1.60 8.41
CA ALA A 176 -5.28 -1.81 6.97
C ALA A 176 -4.49 -0.75 6.19
N LEU A 177 -4.58 0.53 6.57
CA LEU A 177 -3.80 1.61 5.97
C LEU A 177 -2.29 1.48 6.21
N LEU A 178 -1.89 0.92 7.35
CA LEU A 178 -0.49 0.59 7.66
C LEU A 178 -0.01 -0.54 6.76
N GLN A 179 -0.81 -1.60 6.57
CA GLN A 179 -0.50 -2.69 5.66
C GLN A 179 -0.35 -2.19 4.21
N LEU A 180 -1.21 -1.25 3.80
CA LEU A 180 -1.15 -0.60 2.49
C LEU A 180 0.02 0.40 2.36
N GLY A 181 0.83 0.60 3.40
CA GLY A 181 1.97 1.52 3.38
C GLY A 181 1.63 3.01 3.35
N VAL A 182 0.34 3.37 3.21
CA VAL A 182 -0.13 4.77 3.19
C VAL A 182 0.08 5.44 4.55
N ALA A 183 -0.23 4.72 5.63
CA ALA A 183 -0.11 5.26 6.98
C ALA A 183 1.31 5.14 7.56
N ALA A 184 2.21 4.34 6.96
CA ALA A 184 3.55 4.12 7.51
C ALA A 184 4.37 5.42 7.57
N VAL A 185 4.35 6.20 6.48
CA VAL A 185 5.07 7.50 6.41
C VAL A 185 4.46 8.52 7.37
N LEU A 186 3.13 8.57 7.45
CA LEU A 186 2.43 9.50 8.34
C LEU A 186 2.70 9.15 9.82
N LEU A 187 2.59 7.87 10.20
CA LEU A 187 2.86 7.40 11.56
C LEU A 187 4.32 7.64 11.93
N GLN A 188 5.26 7.32 11.04
CA GLN A 188 6.68 7.58 11.26
C GLN A 188 6.93 9.07 11.44
N THR A 189 6.34 9.93 10.61
CA THR A 189 6.51 11.39 10.71
C THR A 189 5.98 11.92 12.03
N VAL A 190 4.81 11.45 12.48
CA VAL A 190 4.23 11.84 13.78
C VAL A 190 5.10 11.33 14.94
N VAL A 191 5.52 10.07 14.92
CA VAL A 191 6.38 9.49 15.97
C VAL A 191 7.74 10.18 16.01
N THR A 192 8.39 10.36 14.87
CA THR A 192 9.65 11.10 14.76
C THR A 192 9.47 12.54 15.22
N GLY A 193 8.37 13.20 14.87
CA GLY A 193 8.06 14.56 15.32
C GLY A 193 7.93 14.66 16.85
N VAL A 194 7.21 13.72 17.47
CA VAL A 194 7.07 13.65 18.93
C VAL A 194 8.40 13.36 19.61
N VAL A 195 9.16 12.39 19.11
CA VAL A 195 10.50 12.06 19.63
C VAL A 195 11.45 13.24 19.47
N ALA A 196 11.42 13.93 18.33
CA ALA A 196 12.24 15.12 18.09
C ALA A 196 11.87 16.26 19.05
N MET A 197 10.57 16.51 19.27
CA MET A 197 10.12 17.49 20.25
C MET A 197 10.62 17.16 21.66
N MET A 198 10.51 15.90 22.09
CA MET A 198 11.02 15.48 23.40
C MET A 198 12.53 15.59 23.48
N ALA A 199 13.26 15.16 22.46
CA ALA A 199 14.72 15.26 22.40
C ALA A 199 15.19 16.72 22.48
N LEU A 200 14.50 17.64 21.79
CA LEU A 200 14.76 19.08 21.88
C LEU A 200 14.42 19.63 23.27
N ALA A 201 13.27 19.26 23.83
CA ALA A 201 12.86 19.72 25.15
C ALA A 201 13.85 19.30 26.22
N PHE A 202 14.25 18.02 26.25
CA PHE A 202 15.26 17.52 27.18
C PHE A 202 16.65 18.10 26.88
N GLY A 203 17.05 18.13 25.61
CA GLY A 203 18.34 18.70 25.20
C GLY A 203 18.49 20.16 25.62
N LEU A 204 17.44 20.97 25.48
CA LEU A 204 17.42 22.35 25.94
C LEU A 204 17.34 22.45 27.46
N ALA A 205 16.53 21.62 28.13
CA ALA A 205 16.43 21.63 29.59
C ALA A 205 17.77 21.30 30.26
N PHE A 206 18.45 20.23 29.81
CA PHE A 206 19.78 19.86 30.30
C PHE A 206 20.87 20.81 29.82
N GLY A 207 20.81 21.28 28.57
CA GLY A 207 21.79 22.20 28.01
C GLY A 207 21.77 23.58 28.69
N LEU A 208 20.59 24.14 28.92
CA LEU A 208 20.44 25.42 29.60
C LEU A 208 20.62 25.27 31.13
N GLY A 209 20.10 24.19 31.73
CA GLY A 209 20.22 23.94 33.17
C GLY A 209 21.62 23.50 33.62
N GLY A 210 22.39 22.84 32.76
CA GLY A 210 23.76 22.38 33.04
C GLY A 210 24.85 23.37 32.63
N ARG A 211 24.47 24.54 32.09
CA ARG A 211 25.40 25.54 31.55
C ARG A 211 26.46 25.96 32.56
N ASP A 212 26.05 26.25 33.80
CA ASP A 212 26.95 26.77 34.83
C ASP A 212 27.91 25.67 35.31
N ALA A 213 27.39 24.44 35.52
CA ALA A 213 28.21 23.28 35.88
C ALA A 213 29.27 22.96 34.81
N ALA A 214 28.92 23.08 33.52
CA ALA A 214 29.86 22.91 32.43
C ALA A 214 30.92 24.03 32.41
N ALA A 215 30.53 25.28 32.68
CA ALA A 215 31.44 26.42 32.74
C ALA A 215 32.48 26.27 33.88
N ASP A 216 32.05 25.77 35.04
CA ASP A 216 32.91 25.54 36.19
C ASP A 216 33.98 24.47 35.91
N VAL A 217 33.61 23.36 35.24
CA VAL A 217 34.53 22.28 34.87
C VAL A 217 35.59 22.77 33.89
N ILE A 218 35.20 23.54 32.87
CA ILE A 218 36.14 24.11 31.88
C ILE A 218 37.11 25.07 32.57
N THR A 219 36.61 25.88 33.51
CA THR A 219 37.43 26.85 34.23
C THR A 219 38.47 26.15 35.10
N LYS A 220 38.10 25.09 35.82
CA LYS A 220 39.04 24.25 36.58
C LYS A 220 40.11 23.63 35.69
N MET A 221 39.72 23.00 34.58
CA MET A 221 40.69 22.43 33.62
C MET A 221 41.67 23.48 33.10
N ARG A 222 41.21 24.71 32.84
CA ARG A 222 42.09 25.80 32.37
C ARG A 222 43.09 26.24 33.43
N GLN A 223 42.72 26.18 34.71
CA GLN A 223 43.64 26.47 35.81
C GLN A 223 44.68 25.38 35.98
N ASP A 224 44.28 24.11 35.91
CA ASP A 224 45.19 22.96 36.03
C ASP A 224 46.22 22.88 34.89
N ILE A 225 45.89 23.38 33.70
CA ILE A 225 46.82 23.43 32.54
C ILE A 225 47.81 24.60 32.64
N ASN A 226 47.43 25.68 33.32
CA ASN A 226 48.26 26.89 33.44
C ASN A 226 49.12 26.91 34.71
N ALA A 227 48.99 25.89 35.57
CA ALA A 227 49.81 25.65 36.75
C ALA A 227 50.96 24.68 36.44
#